data_AF-A0A0F9NT46-F1
#
_entry.id   AF-A0A0F9NT46-F1
#
_cell.length_a   1.000
_cell.length_b   1.000
_cell.length_c   1.000
_cell.angle_alpha   90.00
_cell.angle_beta   90.00
_cell.angle_gamma   90.00
#
_symmetry.space_group_name_H-M   'P 1'
#
loop_
_entity.id
_entity.type
_entity.pdbx_description
1 polymer ?
#
loop_
_entity_poly.entity_id
_entity_poly.type
_entity_poly.pdbx_seq_one_letter_code
_entity_poly.pdbx_strand_id
1 'polypeptide(L)'
;MDNKVEVMIEQYKGLKQTEGMSPAERCLVSKQKKDLWWDIRQETKHFSNAIRMRVFRAAHPEKAFEQFIYQRDRRRVLKKELLTHYGNGKCACVRCGESRLACLSIDHIEGRGSHLRKGALRGSGAFYNWLKKQGYPKGYQTLCMNCQFIKRFENNEEGKYATQPIDWQVK
;
A
#
# COMPACT_ATOMS: atom_id res chain seq x y z
N MET A 1 5.44 -23.93 -7.77
CA MET A 1 4.80 -24.29 -6.48
C MET A 1 4.94 -25.80 -6.35
N ASP A 2 4.44 -26.41 -5.27
CA ASP A 2 4.26 -27.87 -5.25
C ASP A 2 3.33 -28.28 -6.42
N ASN A 3 3.73 -29.29 -7.19
CA ASN A 3 2.99 -29.78 -8.36
C ASN A 3 1.55 -30.17 -7.99
N LYS A 4 1.34 -30.76 -6.80
CA LYS A 4 0.01 -31.14 -6.31
C LYS A 4 -0.93 -29.93 -6.19
N VAL A 5 -0.43 -28.83 -5.64
CA VAL A 5 -1.22 -27.60 -5.45
C VAL A 5 -1.55 -26.93 -6.79
N GLU A 6 -0.64 -26.98 -7.76
CA GLU A 6 -0.89 -26.44 -9.11
C GLU A 6 -2.01 -27.20 -9.82
N VAL A 7 -2.00 -28.54 -9.76
CA VAL A 7 -3.08 -29.37 -10.33
C VAL A 7 -4.44 -29.03 -9.70
N MET A 8 -4.50 -28.89 -8.37
CA MET A 8 -5.75 -28.53 -7.68
C MET A 8 -6.26 -27.13 -8.07
N ILE A 9 -5.36 -26.17 -8.30
CA ILE A 9 -5.73 -24.83 -8.76
C ILE A 9 -6.35 -24.89 -10.16
N GLU A 10 -5.78 -25.67 -11.07
CA GLU A 10 -6.34 -25.80 -12.43
C GLU A 10 -7.71 -26.49 -12.41
N GLN A 11 -7.89 -27.53 -11.60
CA GLN A 11 -9.20 -28.13 -11.35
C GLN A 11 -10.21 -27.10 -10.81
N TYR A 12 -9.78 -26.28 -9.84
CA TYR A 12 -10.63 -25.23 -9.25
C TYR A 12 -11.08 -24.18 -10.28
N LYS A 13 -10.17 -23.78 -11.17
CA LYS A 13 -10.49 -22.85 -12.26
C LYS A 13 -11.48 -23.47 -13.25
N GLY A 14 -11.31 -24.75 -13.59
CA GLY A 14 -12.21 -25.47 -14.50
C GLY A 14 -13.67 -25.46 -14.02
N LEU A 15 -13.89 -25.60 -12.71
CA LEU A 15 -15.23 -25.55 -12.12
C LEU A 15 -15.91 -24.17 -12.27
N LYS A 16 -15.20 -23.08 -12.61
CA LYS A 16 -15.78 -21.73 -12.73
C LYS A 16 -16.74 -21.56 -13.90
N GLN A 17 -16.68 -22.43 -14.91
CA GLN A 17 -17.60 -22.41 -16.04
C GLN A 17 -18.97 -22.93 -15.61
N THR A 18 -20.01 -22.08 -15.69
CA THR A 18 -21.38 -22.45 -15.29
C THR A 18 -22.43 -22.06 -16.33
N GLU A 19 -22.01 -21.61 -17.50
CA GLU A 19 -22.91 -21.28 -18.60
C GLU A 19 -23.66 -22.55 -19.05
N GLY A 20 -24.96 -22.43 -19.31
CA GLY A 20 -25.80 -23.56 -19.69
C GLY A 20 -26.19 -24.54 -18.58
N MET A 21 -25.64 -24.42 -17.37
CA MET A 21 -25.97 -25.31 -16.24
C MET A 21 -27.34 -25.00 -15.63
N SER A 22 -28.08 -26.04 -15.27
CA SER A 22 -29.29 -25.98 -14.45
C SER A 22 -29.01 -25.50 -13.01
N PRO A 23 -30.04 -25.07 -12.26
CA PRO A 23 -29.86 -24.70 -10.85
C PRO A 23 -29.24 -25.81 -9.97
N ALA A 24 -29.59 -27.07 -10.20
CA ALA A 24 -29.07 -28.21 -9.43
C ALA A 24 -27.57 -28.44 -9.72
N GLU A 25 -27.17 -28.37 -10.98
CA GLU A 25 -25.76 -28.48 -11.40
C GLU A 25 -24.93 -27.34 -10.82
N ARG A 26 -25.45 -26.10 -10.84
CA ARG A 26 -24.78 -24.96 -10.21
C ARG A 26 -24.58 -25.15 -8.70
N CYS A 27 -25.55 -25.76 -8.01
CA CYS A 27 -25.42 -26.09 -6.58
C CYS A 27 -24.31 -27.12 -6.33
N LEU A 28 -24.27 -28.18 -7.13
CA LEU A 28 -23.22 -29.21 -7.06
C LEU A 28 -21.83 -28.64 -7.31
N VAL A 29 -21.66 -27.85 -8.38
CA VAL A 29 -20.40 -27.17 -8.71
C VAL A 29 -19.98 -26.21 -7.59
N SER A 30 -20.93 -25.50 -6.98
CA SER A 30 -20.66 -24.62 -5.83
C SER A 30 -20.12 -25.40 -4.63
N LYS A 31 -20.68 -26.58 -4.34
CA LYS A 31 -20.17 -27.48 -3.29
C LYS A 31 -18.76 -27.97 -3.62
N GLN A 32 -18.54 -28.51 -4.82
CA GLN A 32 -17.23 -29.00 -5.27
C GLN A 32 -16.14 -27.92 -5.19
N LYS A 33 -16.45 -26.67 -5.59
CA LYS A 33 -15.53 -25.54 -5.43
C LYS A 33 -15.14 -25.29 -3.98
N LYS A 34 -16.11 -25.34 -3.06
CA LYS A 34 -15.84 -25.11 -1.63
C LYS A 34 -14.94 -26.20 -1.07
N ASP A 35 -15.23 -27.45 -1.39
CA ASP A 35 -14.47 -28.62 -0.94
C ASP A 35 -13.03 -28.55 -1.48
N LEU A 36 -12.86 -28.37 -2.79
CA LEU A 36 -11.52 -28.28 -3.41
C LEU A 36 -10.71 -27.09 -2.87
N TRP A 37 -11.34 -25.95 -2.62
CA TRP A 37 -10.66 -24.82 -2.00
C TRP A 37 -10.27 -25.09 -0.54
N TRP A 38 -11.08 -25.85 0.20
CA TRP A 38 -10.73 -26.30 1.55
C TRP A 38 -9.49 -27.19 1.52
N ASP A 39 -9.41 -28.14 0.58
CA ASP A 39 -8.25 -29.01 0.40
C ASP A 39 -6.98 -28.20 0.06
N ILE A 40 -7.07 -27.27 -0.91
CA ILE A 40 -5.94 -26.38 -1.26
C ILE A 40 -5.43 -25.63 -0.01
N ARG A 41 -6.33 -25.18 0.85
CA ARG A 41 -5.94 -24.49 2.10
C ARG A 41 -5.26 -25.44 3.09
N GLN A 42 -5.67 -26.70 3.18
CA GLN A 42 -5.01 -27.69 4.03
C GLN A 42 -3.59 -27.99 3.55
N GLU A 43 -3.41 -28.20 2.24
CA GLU A 43 -2.10 -28.46 1.65
C GLU A 43 -1.15 -27.26 1.83
N THR A 44 -1.68 -26.04 1.74
CA THR A 44 -0.87 -24.82 1.80
C THR A 44 -0.71 -24.23 3.21
N LYS A 45 -1.30 -24.83 4.27
CA LYS A 45 -1.33 -24.25 5.62
C LYS A 45 0.06 -24.06 6.24
N HIS A 46 1.00 -24.92 5.87
CA HIS A 46 2.40 -24.89 6.34
C HIS A 46 3.28 -23.92 5.55
N PHE A 47 2.78 -23.38 4.43
CA PHE A 47 3.55 -22.48 3.59
C PHE A 47 3.58 -21.06 4.16
N SER A 48 4.62 -20.32 3.79
CA SER A 48 4.73 -18.90 4.11
C SER A 48 3.54 -18.11 3.57
N ASN A 49 3.20 -16.98 4.22
CA ASN A 49 2.16 -16.07 3.75
C ASN A 49 2.35 -15.67 2.28
N ALA A 50 3.59 -15.43 1.85
CA ALA A 50 3.88 -15.06 0.47
C ALA A 50 3.44 -16.14 -0.52
N ILE A 51 3.69 -17.41 -0.22
CA ILE A 51 3.29 -18.53 -1.08
C ILE A 51 1.77 -18.71 -1.06
N ARG A 52 1.14 -18.69 0.13
CA ARG A 52 -0.33 -18.76 0.25
C ARG A 52 -1.04 -17.66 -0.55
N MET A 53 -0.48 -16.45 -0.56
CA MET A 53 -1.01 -15.35 -1.36
C MET A 53 -0.83 -15.56 -2.87
N ARG A 54 0.25 -16.23 -3.32
CA ARG A 54 0.42 -16.59 -4.74
C ARG A 54 -0.63 -17.62 -5.17
N VAL A 55 -0.84 -18.66 -4.35
CA VAL A 55 -1.88 -19.68 -4.56
C VAL A 55 -3.26 -19.03 -4.65
N PHE A 56 -3.61 -18.16 -3.70
CA PHE A 56 -4.87 -17.43 -3.73
C PHE A 56 -5.05 -16.59 -5.01
N ARG A 57 -4.01 -15.85 -5.42
CA ARG A 57 -4.08 -15.03 -6.65
C ARG A 57 -4.21 -15.86 -7.91
N ALA A 58 -3.57 -17.04 -7.95
CA ALA A 58 -3.69 -17.96 -9.07
C ALA A 58 -5.10 -18.57 -9.15
N ALA A 59 -5.69 -18.97 -8.02
CA ALA A 59 -7.03 -19.53 -7.97
C ALA A 59 -8.15 -18.49 -8.15
N HIS A 60 -7.92 -17.24 -7.73
CA HIS A 60 -8.90 -16.15 -7.73
C HIS A 60 -8.34 -14.86 -8.33
N PRO A 61 -7.96 -14.85 -9.62
CA PRO A 61 -7.44 -13.66 -10.27
C PRO A 61 -8.43 -12.48 -10.23
N GLU A 62 -9.73 -12.74 -10.34
CA GLU A 62 -10.79 -11.73 -10.26
C GLU A 62 -10.81 -11.03 -8.90
N LYS A 63 -10.82 -11.81 -7.81
CA LYS A 63 -10.83 -11.27 -6.44
C LYS A 63 -9.51 -10.58 -6.10
N ALA A 64 -8.39 -11.11 -6.62
CA ALA A 64 -7.09 -10.49 -6.46
C ALA A 64 -7.03 -9.12 -7.15
N PHE A 65 -7.63 -9.00 -8.34
CA PHE A 65 -7.74 -7.75 -9.07
C PHE A 65 -8.67 -6.76 -8.34
N GLU A 66 -9.85 -7.18 -7.91
CA GLU A 66 -10.76 -6.36 -7.09
C GLU A 66 -10.07 -5.83 -5.84
N GLN A 67 -9.35 -6.71 -5.12
CA GLN A 67 -8.59 -6.33 -3.94
C GLN A 67 -7.47 -5.34 -4.28
N PHE A 68 -6.78 -5.51 -5.41
CA PHE A 68 -5.77 -4.57 -5.87
C PHE A 68 -6.36 -3.18 -6.12
N ILE A 69 -7.48 -3.09 -6.85
CA ILE A 69 -8.18 -1.84 -7.12
C ILE A 69 -8.64 -1.17 -5.82
N TYR A 70 -9.29 -1.94 -4.93
CA TYR A 70 -9.72 -1.44 -3.63
C TYR A 70 -8.57 -0.86 -2.80
N GLN A 71 -7.44 -1.57 -2.71
CA GLN A 71 -6.28 -1.10 -1.95
C GLN A 71 -5.63 0.14 -2.59
N ARG A 72 -5.58 0.21 -3.93
CA ARG A 72 -5.10 1.38 -4.67
C ARG A 72 -5.96 2.61 -4.35
N ASP A 73 -7.27 2.47 -4.44
CA ASP A 73 -8.20 3.59 -4.27
C ASP A 73 -8.22 4.07 -2.81
N ARG A 74 -8.23 3.14 -1.85
CA ARG A 74 -8.08 3.46 -0.42
C ARG A 74 -6.77 4.23 -0.14
N ARG A 75 -5.65 3.81 -0.72
CA ARG A 75 -4.36 4.52 -0.58
C ARG A 75 -4.40 5.91 -1.19
N ARG A 76 -5.08 6.07 -2.34
CA ARG A 76 -5.23 7.37 -3.01
C ARG A 76 -6.08 8.34 -2.19
N VAL A 77 -7.20 7.86 -1.62
CA VAL A 77 -8.05 8.66 -0.72
C VAL A 77 -7.26 9.10 0.51
N LEU A 78 -6.59 8.17 1.21
CA LEU A 78 -5.78 8.48 2.38
C LEU A 78 -4.64 9.46 2.05
N LYS A 79 -3.96 9.27 0.91
CA LYS A 79 -2.91 10.19 0.43
C LYS A 79 -3.49 11.60 0.25
N LYS A 80 -4.63 11.74 -0.42
CA LYS A 80 -5.27 13.04 -0.65
C LYS A 80 -5.70 13.72 0.66
N GLU A 81 -6.27 12.95 1.58
CA GLU A 81 -6.68 13.41 2.91
C GLU A 81 -5.49 14.02 3.68
N LEU A 82 -4.40 13.25 3.83
CA LEU A 82 -3.20 13.71 4.54
C LEU A 82 -2.54 14.91 3.86
N LEU A 83 -2.41 14.89 2.53
CA LEU A 83 -1.80 16.00 1.80
C LEU A 83 -2.62 17.28 1.89
N THR A 84 -3.94 17.17 1.99
CA THR A 84 -4.81 18.32 2.24
C THR A 84 -4.60 18.86 3.65
N HIS A 85 -4.57 17.99 4.66
CA HIS A 85 -4.35 18.38 6.05
C HIS A 85 -3.02 19.12 6.22
N TYR A 86 -1.92 18.52 5.75
CA TYR A 86 -0.58 19.10 5.86
C TYR A 86 -0.26 20.15 4.78
N GLY A 87 -1.19 20.39 3.85
CA GLY A 87 -1.09 21.42 2.81
C GLY A 87 -1.90 22.67 3.13
N ASN A 88 -2.09 22.97 4.42
CA ASN A 88 -2.88 24.11 4.91
C ASN A 88 -4.32 24.12 4.36
N GLY A 89 -4.97 22.96 4.36
CA GLY A 89 -6.33 22.79 3.85
C GLY A 89 -6.44 22.68 2.32
N LYS A 90 -5.31 22.71 1.61
CA LYS A 90 -5.25 22.51 0.15
C LYS A 90 -4.41 21.29 -0.16
N CYS A 91 -4.82 20.48 -1.12
CA CYS A 91 -4.01 19.37 -1.62
C CYS A 91 -2.94 19.92 -2.59
N ALA A 92 -2.02 20.72 -2.06
CA ALA A 92 -1.01 21.43 -2.83
C ALA A 92 0.28 21.59 -2.02
N CYS A 93 1.39 21.77 -2.73
CA CYS A 93 2.68 22.13 -2.14
C CYS A 93 2.56 23.48 -1.44
N VAL A 94 2.90 23.54 -0.14
CA VAL A 94 2.82 24.79 0.64
C VAL A 94 3.82 25.85 0.19
N ARG A 95 4.88 25.46 -0.54
CA ARG A 95 5.93 26.37 -1.03
C ARG A 95 5.65 26.95 -2.42
N CYS A 96 5.24 26.11 -3.37
CA CYS A 96 5.12 26.52 -4.79
C CYS A 96 3.72 26.34 -5.41
N GLY A 97 2.75 25.81 -4.67
CA GLY A 97 1.37 25.65 -5.15
C GLY A 97 1.12 24.51 -6.13
N GLU A 98 2.13 23.70 -6.51
CA GLU A 98 1.92 22.47 -7.28
C GLU A 98 0.81 21.61 -6.66
N SER A 99 -0.14 21.14 -7.47
CA SER A 99 -1.36 20.47 -7.01
C SER A 99 -1.56 19.07 -7.60
N ARG A 100 -0.71 18.66 -8.55
CA ARG A 100 -0.72 17.30 -9.09
C ARG A 100 -0.33 16.31 -8.00
N LEU A 101 -1.30 15.49 -7.59
CA LEU A 101 -1.17 14.50 -6.51
C LEU A 101 0.05 13.56 -6.67
N ALA A 102 0.48 13.29 -7.90
CA ALA A 102 1.64 12.46 -8.21
C ALA A 102 2.97 13.12 -7.78
N CYS A 103 3.04 14.44 -7.79
CA CYS A 103 4.23 15.22 -7.43
C CYS A 103 4.34 15.51 -5.94
N LEU A 104 3.25 15.31 -5.18
CA LEU A 104 3.13 15.67 -3.77
C LEU A 104 3.55 14.53 -2.82
N SER A 105 4.21 14.91 -1.75
CA SER A 105 4.67 14.05 -0.65
C SER A 105 4.56 14.79 0.69
N ILE A 106 4.56 14.01 1.78
CA ILE A 106 4.69 14.53 3.14
C ILE A 106 6.18 14.68 3.47
N ASP A 107 6.55 15.85 3.97
CA ASP A 107 7.88 16.22 4.44
C ASP A 107 7.85 16.56 5.94
N HIS A 108 8.97 16.32 6.62
CA HIS A 108 9.18 16.73 8.01
C HIS A 108 9.69 18.16 8.04
N ILE A 109 9.00 19.05 8.76
CA ILE A 109 9.36 20.48 8.82
C ILE A 109 10.79 20.65 9.37
N GLU A 110 11.09 19.99 10.48
CA GLU A 110 12.40 20.03 11.16
C GLU A 110 13.48 19.17 10.46
N GLY A 111 13.18 18.60 9.30
CA GLY A 111 14.05 17.64 8.63
C GLY A 111 14.07 16.28 9.35
N ARG A 112 15.15 15.50 9.19
CA ARG A 112 15.40 14.23 9.93
C ARG A 112 14.30 13.16 9.83
N GLY A 113 13.52 13.17 8.76
CA GLY A 113 12.48 12.16 8.51
C GLY A 113 12.97 10.72 8.34
N SER A 114 14.28 10.47 8.41
CA SER A 114 14.91 9.15 8.40
C SER A 114 14.77 8.41 9.74
N HIS A 115 14.67 9.11 10.87
CA HIS A 115 14.62 8.48 12.20
C HIS A 115 13.32 7.69 12.41
N LEU A 116 12.19 8.22 11.95
CA LEU A 116 10.88 7.54 12.00
C LEU A 116 10.75 6.40 10.96
N ARG A 117 11.62 6.33 9.95
CA ARG A 117 11.61 5.27 8.92
C ARG A 117 12.38 4.01 9.33
N LYS A 118 13.07 4.03 10.49
CA LYS A 118 13.72 2.84 11.05
C LYS A 118 12.68 2.01 11.79
N GLY A 119 12.26 0.88 11.21
CA GLY A 119 11.35 -0.09 11.85
C GLY A 119 10.01 -0.31 11.14
N ALA A 120 8.92 -0.43 11.91
CA ALA A 120 7.60 -0.90 11.47
C ALA A 120 6.82 0.05 10.53
N LEU A 121 7.34 1.25 10.27
CA LEU A 121 6.73 2.26 9.38
C LEU A 121 7.30 2.24 7.95
N ARG A 122 7.92 1.12 7.54
CA ARG A 122 8.45 0.96 6.18
C ARG A 122 7.32 1.03 5.14
N GLY A 123 7.49 1.93 4.18
CA GLY A 123 6.57 2.15 3.06
C GLY A 123 5.59 3.31 3.29
N SER A 124 5.30 4.04 2.20
CA SER A 124 4.43 5.23 2.23
C SER A 124 3.04 4.96 2.81
N GLY A 125 2.46 3.78 2.53
CA GLY A 125 1.16 3.39 3.05
C GLY A 125 1.14 3.20 4.57
N ALA A 126 2.17 2.57 5.15
CA ALA A 126 2.23 2.33 6.60
C ALA A 126 2.38 3.64 7.37
N PHE A 127 3.29 4.50 6.89
CA PHE A 127 3.49 5.84 7.43
C PHE A 127 2.22 6.70 7.39
N TYR A 128 1.49 6.68 6.28
CA TYR A 128 0.24 7.46 6.15
C TYR A 128 -0.85 6.95 7.10
N ASN A 129 -1.01 5.63 7.22
CA ASN A 129 -1.95 5.07 8.19
C ASN A 129 -1.54 5.42 9.63
N TRP A 130 -0.24 5.45 9.93
CA TRP A 130 0.26 5.86 11.23
C TRP A 130 -0.09 7.33 11.53
N LEU A 131 0.16 8.26 10.61
CA LEU A 131 -0.21 9.68 10.78
C LEU A 131 -1.70 9.85 11.10
N LYS A 132 -2.56 9.16 10.34
CA LYS A 132 -4.01 9.17 10.58
C LYS A 132 -4.37 8.58 11.95
N LYS A 133 -3.76 7.45 12.33
CA LYS A 133 -3.99 6.81 13.64
C LYS A 133 -3.52 7.68 14.81
N GLN A 134 -2.46 8.45 14.63
CA GLN A 134 -1.95 9.40 15.63
C GLN A 134 -2.75 10.72 15.67
N GLY A 135 -3.84 10.85 14.92
CA GLY A 135 -4.66 12.06 14.93
C GLY A 135 -4.02 13.26 14.25
N TYR A 136 -3.21 13.03 13.20
CA TYR A 136 -2.55 14.09 12.43
C TYR A 136 -1.58 14.95 13.27
N PRO A 137 -0.49 14.36 13.78
CA PRO A 137 0.47 15.10 14.59
C PRO A 137 1.08 16.27 13.81
N LYS A 138 1.47 17.34 14.52
CA LYS A 138 2.22 18.48 13.97
C LYS A 138 3.64 18.06 13.54
N GLY A 139 4.37 18.97 12.89
CA GLY A 139 5.76 18.74 12.45
C GLY A 139 5.91 18.22 11.02
N TYR A 140 4.81 18.19 10.26
CA TYR A 140 4.78 17.73 8.87
C TYR A 140 4.16 18.79 7.97
N GLN A 141 4.54 18.76 6.69
CA GLN A 141 4.04 19.65 5.65
C GLN A 141 3.90 18.92 4.31
N THR A 142 3.01 19.40 3.45
CA THR A 142 2.88 18.92 2.07
C THR A 142 3.82 19.69 1.15
N LEU A 143 4.77 19.00 0.53
CA LEU A 143 5.66 19.56 -0.49
C LEU A 143 5.60 18.76 -1.79
N CYS A 144 5.88 19.42 -2.91
CA CYS A 144 6.25 18.70 -4.13
C CYS A 144 7.69 18.19 -4.01
N MET A 145 8.01 17.12 -4.75
CA MET A 145 9.35 16.50 -4.68
C MET A 145 10.48 17.49 -4.98
N ASN A 146 10.28 18.44 -5.90
CA ASN A 146 11.29 19.46 -6.22
C ASN A 146 11.52 20.40 -5.03
N CYS A 147 10.46 20.96 -4.44
CA CYS A 147 10.59 21.80 -3.24
C CYS A 147 11.18 21.03 -2.05
N GLN A 148 10.90 19.73 -1.94
CA GLN A 148 11.51 18.88 -0.93
C GLN A 148 13.01 18.72 -1.15
N PHE A 149 13.47 18.52 -2.39
CA PHE A 149 14.91 18.47 -2.70
C PHE A 149 15.59 19.82 -2.46
N ILE A 150 14.97 20.92 -2.89
CA ILE A 150 15.49 22.27 -2.66
C ILE A 150 15.63 22.53 -1.15
N LYS A 151 14.61 22.20 -0.34
CA LYS A 151 14.68 22.30 1.12
C LYS A 151 15.84 21.51 1.70
N ARG A 152 16.05 20.26 1.25
CA ARG A 152 17.15 19.42 1.75
C ARG A 152 18.51 20.03 1.45
N PHE A 153 18.68 20.57 0.25
CA PHE A 153 19.88 21.27 -0.15
C PHE A 153 20.10 22.54 0.68
N GLU A 154 19.08 23.41 0.77
CA GLU A 154 19.12 24.67 1.53
C GLU A 154 19.41 24.44 3.02
N ASN A 155 18.80 23.41 3.62
CA ASN A 155 18.96 23.07 5.03
C ASN A 155 20.16 22.15 5.30
N ASN A 156 20.95 21.82 4.27
CA ASN A 156 22.09 20.89 4.37
C ASN A 156 21.71 19.53 5.01
N GLU A 157 20.51 19.02 4.71
CA GLU A 157 19.96 17.74 5.20
C GLU A 157 20.55 16.52 4.45
N GLU A 158 21.62 16.73 3.66
CA GLU A 158 22.25 15.72 2.81
C GLU A 158 23.47 15.06 3.48
N GLY A 159 23.65 13.76 3.24
CA GLY A 159 24.87 13.03 3.59
C GLY A 159 25.24 13.07 5.08
N LYS A 160 26.50 13.43 5.37
CA LYS A 160 27.15 13.40 6.69
C LYS A 160 26.64 14.47 7.69
N TYR A 161 25.82 15.42 7.24
CA TYR A 161 25.29 16.51 8.08
C TYR A 161 23.85 16.27 8.56
N ALA A 162 23.17 15.24 8.05
CA ALA A 162 21.79 14.89 8.44
C ALA A 162 21.61 14.54 9.94
N THR A 163 22.70 14.27 10.66
CA THR A 163 22.71 13.96 12.10
C THR A 163 23.21 15.11 12.97
N GLN A 164 23.74 16.21 12.41
CA GLN A 164 24.26 17.33 13.19
C GLN A 164 23.13 18.30 13.58
N PRO A 165 23.19 18.96 14.75
CA PRO A 165 22.25 20.02 15.12
C PRO A 165 22.28 21.14 14.07
N ILE A 166 21.11 21.59 13.62
CA ILE A 166 21.01 22.76 12.74
C ILE A 166 21.14 23.98 13.65
N ASP A 167 22.23 24.73 13.49
CA ASP A 167 22.39 26.05 14.12
C ASP A 167 21.59 27.07 13.30
N TRP A 168 20.51 27.59 13.89
CA TRP A 168 19.60 28.54 13.25
C TRP A 168 20.18 29.96 13.16
N GLN A 169 21.45 30.18 13.49
CA GLN A 169 22.11 31.49 13.45
C GLN A 169 22.79 31.86 12.12
N VAL A 170 22.48 31.20 11.00
CA VAL A 170 23.06 31.59 9.70
C VAL A 170 22.01 32.14 8.73
N LYS A 171 21.94 33.49 8.76
CA LYS A 171 21.38 34.48 7.82
C LYS A 171 19.86 34.71 7.80
#